data_AF-A0A2S7IUD9-F1
#
_entry.id   AF-A0A2S7IUD9-F1
#
_cell.length_a   1.000
_cell.length_b   1.000
_cell.length_c   1.000
_cell.angle_alpha   90.00
_cell.angle_beta   90.00
_cell.angle_gamma   90.00
#
_symmetry.space_group_name_H-M   'P 1'
#
loop_
_entity.id
_entity.type
_entity.pdbx_description
1 polymer ?
#
loop_
_entity_poly.entity_id
_entity_poly.type
_entity_poly.pdbx_seq_one_letter_code
_entity_poly.pdbx_strand_id
1 'polypeptide(L)'
;MDLNFSVGGWADVVVNYILDHFTPALDMIAAAIGFVTDGIQNALLAVPPIGGVAILTILALWRVGWKFAIFTALALGLIIHMALWTGTMESLSLVLASTVIAVVIGIPLGIAMARSDAVASIVRPVLDLMQTMPAFVYLIPAAMFFGLGAVPGTIATVIFAMPPV
;
A
#
# COMPACT_ATOMS: atom_id res chain seq x y z
N MET A 1 -16.73 40.86 -10.93
CA MET A 1 -16.34 39.72 -11.78
C MET A 1 -15.75 38.69 -10.85
N ASP A 2 -16.56 37.72 -10.43
CA ASP A 2 -16.09 36.65 -9.57
C ASP A 2 -15.28 35.70 -10.45
N LEU A 3 -13.95 35.81 -10.38
CA LEU A 3 -13.02 34.90 -11.05
C LEU A 3 -13.08 33.54 -10.34
N ASN A 4 -14.14 32.78 -10.61
CA ASN A 4 -14.27 31.40 -10.16
C ASN A 4 -13.38 30.51 -11.02
N PHE A 5 -12.11 30.36 -10.60
CA PHE A 5 -11.23 29.32 -11.12
C PHE A 5 -11.74 27.96 -10.62
N SER A 6 -12.46 27.22 -11.46
CA SER A 6 -13.04 25.91 -11.11
C SER A 6 -11.97 24.82 -11.04
N VAL A 7 -11.08 24.87 -10.04
CA VAL A 7 -10.00 23.88 -9.86
C VAL A 7 -10.54 22.44 -9.86
N GLY A 8 -11.70 22.21 -9.24
CA GLY A 8 -12.39 20.92 -9.28
C GLY A 8 -12.77 20.48 -10.69
N GLY A 9 -13.36 21.37 -11.49
CA GLY A 9 -13.73 21.07 -12.88
C GLY A 9 -12.50 20.75 -13.76
N TRP A 10 -11.36 21.41 -13.51
CA TRP A 10 -10.11 21.06 -14.18
C TRP A 10 -9.60 19.68 -13.77
N ALA A 11 -9.68 19.35 -12.47
CA ALA A 11 -9.32 18.01 -11.98
C ALA A 11 -10.21 16.93 -12.61
N ASP A 12 -11.52 17.16 -12.70
CA ASP A 12 -12.48 16.24 -13.31
C ASP A 12 -12.15 15.98 -14.79
N VAL A 13 -11.82 17.03 -15.55
CA VAL A 13 -11.40 16.90 -16.96
C VAL A 13 -10.14 16.04 -17.08
N VAL A 14 -9.15 16.25 -16.21
CA VAL A 14 -7.91 15.46 -16.21
C VAL A 14 -8.17 14.00 -15.86
N VAL A 15 -8.97 13.73 -14.82
CA VAL A 15 -9.33 12.37 -14.41
C VAL A 15 -10.05 11.63 -15.54
N ASN A 16 -11.05 12.26 -16.17
CA ASN A 16 -11.78 11.66 -17.29
C ASN A 16 -10.88 11.45 -18.50
N TYR A 17 -10.00 12.40 -18.82
CA TYR A 17 -9.04 12.24 -19.90
C TYR A 17 -8.12 11.03 -19.70
N ILE A 18 -7.65 10.82 -18.45
CA ILE A 18 -6.84 9.65 -18.08
C ILE A 18 -7.65 8.36 -18.27
N LEU A 19 -8.90 8.30 -17.79
CA LEU A 19 -9.77 7.14 -17.97
C LEU A 19 -9.98 6.82 -19.46
N ASP A 20 -10.27 7.83 -20.27
CA ASP A 20 -10.60 7.64 -21.69
C ASP A 20 -9.42 7.15 -22.55
N HIS A 21 -8.18 7.50 -22.18
CA HIS A 21 -7.00 7.25 -23.03
C HIS A 21 -5.98 6.28 -22.43
N PHE A 22 -5.93 6.15 -21.10
CA PHE A 22 -4.89 5.39 -20.40
C PHE A 22 -5.40 4.14 -19.68
N THR A 23 -6.67 3.76 -19.86
CA THR A 23 -7.23 2.52 -19.26
C THR A 23 -6.32 1.29 -19.45
N PRO A 24 -5.77 0.99 -20.64
CA PRO A 24 -4.88 -0.18 -20.79
C PRO A 24 -3.61 -0.11 -19.92
N ALA A 25 -3.07 1.09 -19.69
CA ALA A 25 -1.91 1.28 -18.82
C ALA A 25 -2.31 1.16 -17.34
N LEU A 26 -3.48 1.69 -16.96
CA LEU A 26 -4.03 1.56 -15.61
C LEU A 26 -4.29 0.08 -15.27
N ASP A 27 -4.87 -0.67 -16.19
CA ASP A 27 -5.12 -2.12 -16.03
C ASP A 27 -3.81 -2.90 -15.86
N MET A 28 -2.76 -2.54 -16.60
CA MET A 28 -1.44 -3.16 -16.45
C MET A 28 -0.85 -2.88 -15.07
N ILE A 29 -0.96 -1.64 -14.57
CA ILE A 29 -0.50 -1.28 -13.22
C ILE A 29 -1.32 -2.04 -12.17
N ALA A 30 -2.65 -2.09 -12.33
CA ALA A 30 -3.53 -2.82 -11.42
C ALA A 30 -3.19 -4.31 -11.39
N ALA A 31 -2.95 -4.92 -12.55
CA ALA A 31 -2.56 -6.32 -12.65
C ALA A 31 -1.19 -6.58 -11.99
N ALA A 32 -0.22 -5.68 -12.15
CA ALA A 32 1.09 -5.82 -11.51
C ALA A 32 1.00 -5.71 -9.98
N ILE A 33 0.23 -4.75 -9.47
CA ILE A 33 0.00 -4.59 -8.03
C ILE A 33 -0.79 -5.77 -7.48
N GLY A 34 -1.88 -6.16 -8.16
CA GLY A 34 -2.72 -7.30 -7.82
C GLY A 34 -1.91 -8.60 -7.78
N PHE A 35 -1.03 -8.83 -8.75
CA PHE A 35 -0.14 -10.00 -8.76
C PHE A 35 0.71 -10.11 -7.48
N VAL A 36 1.28 -8.99 -7.01
CA VAL A 36 2.08 -8.97 -5.78
C VAL A 36 1.19 -9.17 -4.55
N THR A 37 0.09 -8.41 -4.44
CA THR A 37 -0.80 -8.44 -3.28
C THR A 37 -1.52 -9.78 -3.14
N ASP A 38 -2.08 -10.30 -4.22
CA ASP A 38 -2.79 -11.58 -4.24
C ASP A 38 -1.80 -12.74 -4.08
N GLY A 39 -0.60 -12.63 -4.65
CA GLY A 39 0.47 -13.60 -4.46
C GLY A 39 0.84 -13.76 -2.98
N ILE A 40 1.02 -12.64 -2.27
CA ILE A 40 1.30 -12.64 -0.82
C ILE A 40 0.08 -13.14 -0.04
N GLN A 41 -1.13 -12.68 -0.38
CA GLN A 41 -2.35 -13.12 0.30
C GLN A 41 -2.55 -14.63 0.19
N ASN A 42 -2.41 -15.18 -1.01
CA ASN A 42 -2.53 -16.61 -1.26
C ASN A 42 -1.45 -17.41 -0.51
N ALA A 43 -0.22 -16.90 -0.45
CA ALA A 43 0.84 -17.53 0.32
C ALA A 43 0.54 -17.55 1.82
N LEU A 44 0.00 -16.46 2.37
CA LEU A 44 -0.40 -16.38 3.78
C LEU A 44 -1.59 -17.30 4.09
N LEU A 45 -2.59 -17.35 3.21
CA LEU A 45 -3.80 -18.16 3.38
C LEU A 45 -3.60 -19.65 3.07
N ALA A 46 -2.54 -20.01 2.33
CA ALA A 46 -2.16 -21.40 2.11
C ALA A 46 -1.79 -22.14 3.42
N VAL A 47 -1.40 -21.39 4.46
CA VAL A 47 -1.09 -21.95 5.77
C VAL A 47 -2.36 -21.97 6.63
N PRO A 48 -2.75 -23.13 7.18
CA PRO A 48 -3.88 -23.20 8.11
C PRO A 48 -3.68 -22.28 9.33
N PRO A 49 -4.75 -21.71 9.92
CA PRO A 49 -4.64 -20.71 10.98
C PRO A 49 -3.73 -21.11 12.15
N ILE A 50 -3.89 -22.34 12.65
CA ILE A 50 -3.08 -22.88 13.74
C ILE A 50 -1.60 -22.97 13.35
N GLY A 51 -1.32 -23.36 12.10
CA GLY A 51 0.04 -23.38 11.56
C GLY A 51 0.65 -21.99 11.46
N GLY A 52 -0.14 -21.00 10.99
CA GLY A 52 0.30 -19.61 10.92
C GLY A 52 0.63 -19.02 12.29
N VAL A 53 -0.20 -19.29 13.30
CA VAL A 53 0.07 -18.88 14.69
C VAL A 53 1.35 -19.52 15.21
N ALA A 54 1.56 -20.82 14.98
CA ALA A 54 2.76 -21.51 15.40
C ALA A 54 4.01 -20.88 14.75
N ILE A 55 4.01 -20.65 13.44
CA ILE A 55 5.12 -20.04 12.71
C ILE A 55 5.43 -18.64 13.27
N LEU A 56 4.44 -17.76 13.35
CA LEU A 56 4.65 -16.39 13.82
C LEU A 56 5.09 -16.33 15.29
N THR A 57 4.57 -17.24 16.14
CA THR A 57 4.98 -17.35 17.54
C THR A 57 6.42 -17.85 17.67
N ILE A 58 6.83 -18.83 16.87
CA ILE A 58 8.21 -19.34 16.85
C ILE A 58 9.17 -18.25 16.36
N LEU A 59 8.78 -17.49 15.32
CA LEU A 59 9.56 -16.35 14.85
C LEU A 59 9.70 -15.26 15.92
N ALA A 60 8.61 -14.95 16.64
CA ALA A 60 8.60 -14.02 17.76
C ALA A 60 9.53 -14.48 18.91
N LEU A 61 9.49 -15.77 19.23
CA LEU A 61 10.34 -16.38 20.26
C LEU A 61 11.82 -16.31 19.88
N TRP A 62 12.15 -16.61 18.62
CA TRP A 62 13.52 -16.62 18.12
C TRP A 62 14.11 -15.21 18.01
N ARG A 63 13.34 -14.24 17.50
CA ARG A 63 13.87 -12.90 17.20
C ARG A 63 13.79 -11.90 18.35
N VAL A 64 12.75 -11.98 19.19
CA VAL A 64 12.46 -10.99 20.23
C VAL A 64 12.56 -11.58 21.63
N GLY A 65 11.96 -12.75 21.85
CA GLY A 65 12.03 -13.49 23.11
C GLY A 65 10.68 -13.97 23.63
N TRP A 66 10.72 -14.73 24.72
CA TRP A 66 9.57 -15.52 25.20
C TRP A 66 8.35 -14.69 25.61
N LYS A 67 8.55 -13.51 26.21
CA LYS A 67 7.44 -12.62 26.61
C LYS A 67 6.63 -12.15 25.39
N PHE A 68 7.34 -11.78 24.32
CA PHE A 68 6.71 -11.35 23.08
C PHE A 68 6.05 -12.53 22.35
N ALA A 69 6.67 -13.71 22.36
CA ALA A 69 6.07 -14.91 21.80
C ALA A 69 4.73 -15.28 22.46
N ILE A 70 4.63 -15.22 23.79
CA ILE A 70 3.36 -15.45 24.50
C ILE A 70 2.32 -14.41 24.08
N PHE A 71 2.70 -13.13 24.01
CA PHE A 71 1.82 -12.08 23.54
C PHE A 71 1.32 -12.35 22.11
N THR A 72 2.21 -12.71 21.18
CA THR A 72 1.86 -13.08 19.79
C THR A 72 0.89 -14.25 19.74
N ALA A 73 1.14 -15.32 20.50
CA ALA A 73 0.27 -16.48 20.55
C ALA A 73 -1.14 -16.14 21.07
N LEU A 74 -1.23 -15.35 22.14
CA LEU A 74 -2.50 -14.92 22.72
C LEU A 74 -3.27 -13.97 21.78
N ALA A 75 -2.59 -13.00 21.18
CA ALA A 75 -3.20 -12.04 20.27
C ALA A 75 -3.73 -12.72 18.99
N LEU A 76 -2.93 -13.57 18.35
CA LEU A 76 -3.38 -14.31 17.17
C LEU A 76 -4.42 -15.38 17.52
N GLY A 77 -4.32 -16.00 18.71
CA GLY A 77 -5.35 -16.91 19.22
C GLY A 77 -6.71 -16.21 19.39
N LEU A 78 -6.71 -14.97 19.89
CA LEU A 78 -7.92 -14.15 19.96
C LEU A 78 -8.49 -13.84 18.58
N ILE A 79 -7.64 -13.51 17.60
CA ILE A 79 -8.06 -13.26 16.20
C ILE A 79 -8.76 -14.50 15.61
N ILE A 80 -8.19 -15.70 15.84
CA ILE A 80 -8.83 -16.96 15.43
C ILE A 80 -10.18 -17.13 16.12
N HIS A 81 -10.24 -16.87 17.42
CA HIS A 81 -11.48 -16.99 18.19
C HIS A 81 -12.58 -16.05 17.70
N MET A 82 -12.22 -14.85 17.24
CA MET A 82 -13.14 -13.88 16.63
C MET A 82 -13.50 -14.20 15.17
N ALA A 83 -12.98 -15.29 14.60
CA ALA A 83 -13.11 -15.64 13.17
C ALA A 83 -12.58 -14.56 12.20
N LEU A 84 -11.58 -13.78 12.64
CA LEU A 84 -10.99 -12.68 11.86
C LEU A 84 -9.68 -13.08 11.16
N TRP A 85 -9.35 -14.37 11.08
CA TRP A 85 -8.10 -14.84 10.49
C TRP A 85 -7.93 -14.37 9.04
N THR A 86 -8.92 -14.62 8.19
CA THR A 86 -8.85 -14.27 6.76
C THR A 86 -8.66 -12.76 6.60
N GLY A 87 -9.52 -11.92 7.19
CA GLY A 87 -9.37 -10.47 7.10
C GLY A 87 -8.05 -9.94 7.67
N THR A 88 -7.48 -10.61 8.68
CA THR A 88 -6.15 -10.28 9.20
C THR A 88 -5.06 -10.58 8.18
N MET A 89 -5.12 -11.73 7.50
CA MET A 89 -4.16 -12.08 6.45
C MET A 89 -4.32 -11.18 5.21
N GLU A 90 -5.54 -10.76 4.87
CA GLU A 90 -5.79 -9.76 3.82
C GLU A 90 -5.18 -8.40 4.18
N SER A 91 -5.35 -7.95 5.42
CA SER A 91 -4.74 -6.70 5.88
C SER A 91 -3.21 -6.80 5.90
N LEU A 92 -2.68 -7.93 6.35
CA LEU A 92 -1.24 -8.20 6.37
C LEU A 92 -0.66 -8.26 4.97
N SER A 93 -1.36 -8.87 4.00
CA SER A 93 -0.89 -8.94 2.61
C SER A 93 -0.81 -7.55 1.99
N LEU A 94 -1.80 -6.68 2.23
CA LEU A 94 -1.77 -5.29 1.79
C LEU A 94 -0.56 -4.53 2.34
N VAL A 95 -0.29 -4.65 3.64
CA VAL A 95 0.85 -3.98 4.30
C VAL A 95 2.18 -4.51 3.75
N LEU A 96 2.33 -5.83 3.62
CA LEU A 96 3.55 -6.45 3.10
C LEU A 96 3.80 -6.08 1.63
N ALA A 97 2.78 -6.19 0.78
CA ALA A 97 2.87 -5.82 -0.63
C ALA A 97 3.26 -4.34 -0.78
N SER A 98 2.57 -3.45 -0.07
CA SER A 98 2.85 -2.02 -0.09
C SER A 98 4.27 -1.71 0.38
N THR A 99 4.73 -2.39 1.43
CA THR A 99 6.10 -2.22 1.94
C THR A 99 7.14 -2.67 0.92
N VAL A 100 6.94 -3.83 0.28
CA VAL A 100 7.85 -4.31 -0.77
C VAL A 100 7.91 -3.33 -1.93
N ILE A 101 6.76 -2.88 -2.42
CA ILE A 101 6.67 -1.92 -3.53
C ILE A 101 7.33 -0.58 -3.15
N ALA A 102 7.03 -0.06 -1.96
CA ALA A 102 7.60 1.19 -1.45
C ALA A 102 9.12 1.10 -1.29
N VAL A 103 9.66 -0.02 -0.81
CA VAL A 103 11.11 -0.24 -0.69
C VAL A 103 11.78 -0.36 -2.06
N VAL A 104 11.17 -1.12 -2.98
CA VAL A 104 11.71 -1.32 -4.34
C VAL A 104 11.76 -0.03 -5.13
N ILE A 105 10.82 0.89 -4.91
CA ILE A 105 10.77 2.20 -5.61
C ILE A 105 11.52 3.28 -4.83
N GLY A 106 11.30 3.36 -3.52
CA GLY A 106 11.81 4.39 -2.62
C GLY A 106 13.33 4.36 -2.50
N ILE A 107 13.95 3.17 -2.35
CA ILE A 107 15.41 3.07 -2.23
C ILE A 107 16.12 3.61 -3.49
N PRO A 108 15.81 3.15 -4.73
CA PRO A 108 16.43 3.72 -5.93
C PRO A 108 16.17 5.22 -6.08
N LEU A 109 14.97 5.69 -5.77
CA LEU A 109 14.61 7.11 -5.84
C LEU A 109 15.44 7.93 -4.84
N GLY A 110 15.56 7.48 -3.60
CA GLY A 110 16.38 8.10 -2.56
C GLY A 110 17.86 8.14 -2.94
N ILE A 111 18.39 7.07 -3.53
CA ILE A 111 19.77 7.04 -4.06
C ILE A 111 19.94 8.05 -5.20
N ALA A 112 18.98 8.16 -6.12
CA ALA A 112 19.03 9.11 -7.22
C ALA A 112 18.99 10.57 -6.73
N MET A 113 18.15 10.86 -5.73
CA MET A 113 18.09 12.17 -5.08
C MET A 113 19.39 12.51 -4.34
N ALA A 114 20.01 11.54 -3.67
CA ALA A 114 21.28 11.74 -2.98
C ALA A 114 22.45 12.01 -3.95
N ARG A 115 22.32 11.62 -5.22
CA ARG A 115 23.36 11.79 -6.25
C ARG A 115 23.18 13.03 -7.12
N SER A 116 22.00 13.66 -7.13
CA SER A 116 21.71 14.78 -8.02
C SER A 116 20.77 15.78 -7.36
N ASP A 117 21.26 17.01 -7.17
CA ASP A 117 20.47 18.12 -6.66
C ASP A 117 19.27 18.45 -7.57
N ALA A 118 19.39 18.21 -8.88
CA ALA A 118 18.30 18.39 -9.84
C ALA A 118 17.20 17.33 -9.67
N VAL A 119 17.56 16.08 -9.39
CA VAL A 119 16.56 15.04 -9.09
C VAL A 119 15.90 15.35 -7.75
N ALA A 120 16.70 15.73 -6.75
CA ALA A 120 16.19 16.09 -5.44
C ALA A 120 15.20 17.27 -5.49
N SER A 121 15.48 18.31 -6.27
CA SER A 121 14.60 19.49 -6.37
C SER A 121 13.27 19.21 -7.04
N ILE A 122 13.20 18.22 -7.94
CA ILE A 122 11.96 17.81 -8.62
C ILE A 122 11.16 16.82 -7.75
N VAL A 123 11.83 15.87 -7.11
CA VAL A 123 11.17 14.79 -6.39
C VAL A 123 10.68 15.22 -5.00
N ARG A 124 11.41 16.10 -4.30
CA ARG A 124 11.00 16.58 -2.95
C ARG A 124 9.58 17.14 -2.91
N PRO A 125 9.16 18.04 -3.81
CA PRO A 125 7.78 18.54 -3.82
C PRO A 125 6.73 17.44 -4.01
N VAL A 126 7.04 16.40 -4.79
CA VAL A 126 6.13 15.26 -5.00
C VAL A 126 6.00 14.46 -3.70
N LEU A 127 7.11 14.17 -3.03
CA LEU A 127 7.11 13.49 -1.74
C LEU A 127 6.39 14.31 -0.66
N ASP A 128 6.60 15.63 -0.62
CA ASP A 128 5.91 16.54 0.30
C ASP A 128 4.39 16.51 0.05
N LEU A 129 3.96 16.49 -1.21
CA LEU A 129 2.55 16.35 -1.58
C LEU A 129 1.99 14.98 -1.12
N MET A 130 2.73 13.90 -1.34
CA MET A 130 2.33 12.55 -0.93
C MET A 130 2.17 12.42 0.59
N GLN A 131 3.02 13.10 1.38
CA GLN A 131 2.95 13.09 2.84
C GLN A 131 1.83 13.97 3.41
N THR A 132 1.50 15.07 2.74
CA THR A 132 0.62 16.11 3.29
C THR A 132 -0.81 16.05 2.78
N MET A 133 -1.06 15.44 1.63
CA MET A 133 -2.43 15.27 1.11
C MET A 133 -3.22 14.25 1.95
N PRO A 134 -4.46 14.59 2.38
CA PRO A 134 -5.31 13.66 3.08
C PRO A 134 -5.62 12.42 2.22
N ALA A 135 -5.67 11.25 2.85
CA ALA A 135 -5.84 9.97 2.14
C ALA A 135 -7.08 9.94 1.22
N PHE A 136 -8.19 10.52 1.68
CA PHE A 136 -9.43 10.57 0.91
C PHE A 136 -9.32 11.29 -0.44
N VAL A 137 -8.40 12.26 -0.57
CA VAL A 137 -8.24 13.05 -1.80
C VAL A 137 -7.75 12.17 -2.96
N TYR A 138 -6.81 11.25 -2.71
CA TYR A 138 -6.30 10.36 -3.75
C TYR A 138 -7.01 9.00 -3.77
N LEU A 139 -7.67 8.57 -2.69
CA LEU A 139 -8.45 7.32 -2.67
C LEU A 139 -9.64 7.34 -3.62
N ILE A 140 -10.32 8.49 -3.77
CA ILE A 140 -11.47 8.61 -4.68
C ILE A 140 -11.04 8.39 -6.15
N PRO A 141 -10.05 9.12 -6.69
CA PRO A 141 -9.52 8.84 -8.03
C PRO A 141 -8.96 7.43 -8.17
N ALA A 142 -8.25 6.91 -7.16
CA ALA A 142 -7.73 5.54 -7.20
C ALA A 142 -8.84 4.49 -7.34
N ALA A 143 -9.97 4.68 -6.65
CA ALA A 143 -11.13 3.81 -6.78
C ALA A 143 -11.79 3.94 -8.17
N MET A 144 -11.77 5.13 -8.77
CA MET A 144 -12.25 5.33 -10.14
C MET A 144 -11.34 4.66 -11.18
N PHE A 145 -10.02 4.76 -11.02
CA PHE A 145 -9.03 4.20 -11.94
C PHE A 145 -8.89 2.68 -11.85
N PHE A 146 -8.96 2.13 -10.64
CA PHE A 146 -8.58 0.73 -10.37
C PHE A 146 -9.73 -0.11 -9.78
N GLY A 147 -10.92 0.46 -9.67
CA GLY A 147 -12.08 -0.18 -9.05
C GLY A 147 -11.99 -0.23 -7.52
N LEU A 148 -12.84 -1.04 -6.90
CA LEU A 148 -12.81 -1.29 -5.46
C LEU A 148 -12.02 -2.56 -5.16
N GLY A 149 -11.25 -2.56 -4.06
CA GLY A 149 -10.56 -3.75 -3.58
C GLY A 149 -9.16 -3.48 -3.05
N ALA A 150 -8.32 -4.50 -3.13
CA ALA A 150 -6.97 -4.51 -2.55
C ALA A 150 -6.00 -3.54 -3.25
N VAL A 151 -6.14 -3.36 -4.57
CA VAL A 151 -5.23 -2.55 -5.40
C VAL A 151 -5.26 -1.06 -5.00
N PRO A 152 -6.41 -0.35 -4.96
CA PRO A 152 -6.44 1.04 -4.48
C PRO A 152 -5.90 1.22 -3.06
N GLY A 153 -6.18 0.26 -2.16
CA GLY A 153 -5.67 0.27 -0.80
C GLY A 153 -4.14 0.14 -0.74
N THR A 154 -3.58 -0.72 -1.60
CA THR A 154 -2.13 -0.89 -1.74
C THR A 154 -1.48 0.39 -2.30
N ILE A 155 -2.07 0.99 -3.34
CA ILE A 155 -1.58 2.25 -3.92
C ILE A 155 -1.57 3.36 -2.86
N ALA A 156 -2.67 3.52 -2.12
CA ALA A 156 -2.78 4.49 -1.04
C ALA A 156 -1.67 4.31 0.01
N THR A 157 -1.45 3.07 0.44
CA THR A 157 -0.45 2.73 1.44
C THR A 157 0.97 2.96 0.91
N VAL A 158 1.24 2.65 -0.36
CA VAL A 158 2.53 2.96 -1.01
C VAL A 158 2.78 4.46 -1.06
N ILE A 159 1.77 5.26 -1.44
CA ILE A 159 1.89 6.71 -1.50
C ILE A 159 2.26 7.29 -0.13
N PHE A 160 1.65 6.76 0.93
CA PHE A 160 1.92 7.23 2.28
C PHE A 160 3.25 6.71 2.84
N ALA A 161 3.66 5.50 2.47
CA ALA A 161 4.85 4.84 3.00
C ALA A 161 6.14 5.18 2.24
N MET A 162 6.07 5.62 0.98
CA MET A 162 7.26 5.93 0.17
C MET A 162 8.08 7.13 0.68
N PRO A 163 7.49 8.25 1.11
CA PRO A 163 8.28 9.43 1.45
C PRO A 163 9.29 9.30 2.61
N PRO A 164 9.08 8.48 3.67
CA PRO A 164 10.11 8.23 4.70
C PRO A 164 11.16 7.16 4.33
N VAL A 165 11.00 6.42 3.23
CA VAL A 165 11.93 5.37 2.76
C VAL A 165 13.12 5.99 2.04
#